data_AF-A0A101M9D3-F1
#
_entry.id   AF-A0A101M9D3-F1
#
_cell.length_a   1.000
_cell.length_b   1.000
_cell.length_c   1.000
_cell.angle_alpha   90.00
_cell.angle_beta   90.00
_cell.angle_gamma   90.00
#
_symmetry.space_group_name_H-M   'P 1'
#
loop_
_entity.id
_entity.type
_entity.pdbx_description
1 polymer ?
#
loop_
_entity_poly.entity_id
_entity_poly.type
_entity_poly.pdbx_seq_one_letter_code
_entity_poly.pdbx_strand_id
1 'polypeptide(L)'
;MSASRQQPGLACEECRKKKLRCDRRRPQCDQCEDSGTTCLVNQVRSPRGPKKGHLKALRNRIATLESIINCDQGNLGSKEVLDGSEKYHSDETAQLRSPPQEYNSNPTKTECRDIPYSIEASTITSPITPMTPPEHESLDIIEADLDQLYFDRVHPVAPMLHQGRYFSWAQSFNKPASHICLQFAMWALAAASSAHLQHMREYLYTRARSAIDALDHDIESRSAACLQVAQAWLLITHYEFRYMSYRRAWLTAGRAFRIIQLAKLHEIDRLNDVSINMAHPEAWAEAEEKRRTYWLAYCLDRLLNISDEWPLSLHEEALCIYLPVSESDFQHSRPVLMDSLYDEIETSGQKMLPPFAETIVLITLCWHSVAFQRAGHGDKTSPTNGDAWKRHTRLYQMVQQRLMLVSLPPSSPELHDPMRLFTNMLANAAVIWFYNIMETLQVEIDEEIILVPLYSAYEIVGLAKPLTRSSFFKAHAFSPMLLYLSAKFLKTHADQLSTCVSASEDKLKLGDLKKALRVLQGGNNLAMSYLELLD
;
A
#
# COMPACT_ATOMS: atom_id res chain seq x y z
N MET A 1 -67.17 -32.99 -0.91
CA MET A 1 -65.83 -33.41 -0.45
C MET A 1 -65.20 -32.24 0.29
N SER A 2 -64.52 -32.46 1.41
CA SER A 2 -64.04 -31.39 2.30
C SER A 2 -62.75 -30.74 1.77
N ALA A 3 -62.73 -29.42 1.67
CA ALA A 3 -61.52 -28.67 1.37
C ALA A 3 -60.59 -28.69 2.60
N SER A 4 -59.41 -29.30 2.47
CA SER A 4 -58.43 -29.34 3.56
C SER A 4 -57.84 -27.95 3.85
N ARG A 5 -57.61 -27.65 5.13
CA ARG A 5 -57.08 -26.37 5.59
C ARG A 5 -55.63 -26.25 5.11
N GLN A 6 -55.32 -25.27 4.26
CA GLN A 6 -53.98 -25.13 3.67
C GLN A 6 -52.90 -24.97 4.74
N GLN A 7 -51.82 -25.73 4.64
CA GLN A 7 -50.69 -25.61 5.58
C GLN A 7 -49.97 -24.26 5.43
N PRO A 8 -49.51 -23.64 6.53
CA PRO A 8 -48.72 -22.43 6.49
C PRO A 8 -47.34 -22.72 5.89
N GLY A 9 -46.91 -21.92 4.91
CA GLY A 9 -45.62 -22.13 4.24
C GLY A 9 -45.39 -21.15 3.09
N LEU A 10 -44.14 -21.13 2.60
CA LEU A 10 -43.77 -20.39 1.39
C LEU A 10 -44.30 -21.13 0.14
N ALA A 11 -44.73 -20.38 -0.87
CA ALA A 11 -45.03 -20.92 -2.19
C ALA A 11 -43.74 -21.17 -2.99
N CYS A 12 -43.75 -22.14 -3.90
CA CYS A 12 -42.63 -22.42 -4.80
C CYS A 12 -42.34 -21.26 -5.76
N GLU A 13 -41.11 -21.19 -6.25
CA GLU A 13 -40.64 -20.07 -7.08
C GLU A 13 -41.39 -19.99 -8.41
N GLU A 14 -41.70 -21.12 -9.05
CA GLU A 14 -42.45 -21.16 -10.31
C GLU A 14 -43.91 -20.69 -10.17
N CYS A 15 -44.65 -21.16 -9.16
CA CYS A 15 -46.00 -20.62 -8.88
C CYS A 15 -45.92 -19.12 -8.55
N ARG A 16 -44.92 -18.68 -7.80
CA ARG A 16 -44.73 -17.28 -7.41
C ARG A 16 -44.39 -16.37 -8.60
N LYS A 17 -43.60 -16.88 -9.56
CA LYS A 17 -43.20 -16.23 -10.82
C LYS A 17 -44.37 -16.15 -11.81
N LYS A 18 -45.13 -17.25 -11.97
CA LYS A 18 -46.36 -17.33 -12.79
C LYS A 18 -47.59 -16.68 -12.10
N LYS A 19 -47.47 -16.27 -10.83
CA LYS A 19 -48.54 -15.73 -9.96
C LYS A 19 -49.73 -16.68 -9.74
N LEU A 20 -49.49 -17.98 -9.80
CA LEU A 20 -50.47 -19.05 -9.62
C LEU A 20 -50.61 -19.45 -8.14
N ARG A 21 -51.74 -20.07 -7.80
CA ARG A 21 -52.03 -20.51 -6.42
C ARG A 21 -51.36 -21.85 -6.13
N CYS A 22 -50.18 -21.79 -5.52
CA CYS A 22 -49.51 -22.98 -4.97
C CYS A 22 -50.33 -23.60 -3.83
N ASP A 23 -50.61 -24.90 -3.95
CA ASP A 23 -51.21 -25.79 -2.93
C ASP A 23 -50.24 -26.13 -1.79
N ARG A 24 -48.91 -26.04 -2.06
CA ARG A 24 -47.77 -26.24 -1.14
C ARG A 24 -47.53 -27.67 -0.66
N ARG A 25 -47.98 -28.68 -1.40
CA ARG A 25 -47.58 -30.08 -1.13
C ARG A 25 -46.06 -30.27 -1.29
N ARG A 26 -45.57 -31.40 -0.78
CA ARG A 26 -44.17 -31.83 -0.80
C ARG A 26 -44.12 -33.31 -1.22
N PRO A 27 -43.12 -33.75 -2.01
CA PRO A 27 -41.95 -33.00 -2.46
C PRO A 27 -42.24 -31.92 -3.51
N GLN A 28 -43.26 -32.12 -4.36
CA GLN A 28 -43.75 -31.14 -5.33
C GLN A 28 -45.17 -30.68 -4.99
N CYS A 29 -45.64 -29.61 -5.64
CA CYS A 29 -47.00 -29.10 -5.55
C CYS A 29 -47.75 -29.37 -6.86
N ASP A 30 -49.06 -29.64 -6.79
CA ASP A 30 -49.90 -30.12 -7.91
C ASP A 30 -49.66 -29.32 -9.21
N GLN A 31 -49.66 -27.98 -9.11
CA GLN A 31 -49.44 -27.06 -10.23
C GLN A 31 -48.07 -27.15 -10.93
N CYS A 32 -47.06 -27.72 -10.27
CA CYS A 32 -45.72 -27.93 -10.83
C CYS A 32 -45.52 -29.36 -11.33
N GLU A 33 -46.24 -30.32 -10.73
CA GLU A 33 -46.33 -31.71 -11.20
C GLU A 33 -47.09 -31.76 -12.53
N ASP A 34 -48.29 -31.14 -12.61
CA ASP A 34 -49.07 -30.94 -13.84
C ASP A 34 -48.28 -30.25 -14.95
N SER A 35 -47.36 -29.33 -14.59
CA SER A 35 -46.52 -28.60 -15.55
C SER A 35 -45.14 -29.23 -15.78
N GLY A 36 -44.86 -30.41 -15.23
CA GLY A 36 -43.57 -31.11 -15.36
C GLY A 36 -42.34 -30.26 -14.99
N THR A 37 -42.46 -29.32 -14.05
CA THR A 37 -41.43 -28.31 -13.76
C THR A 37 -40.91 -28.41 -12.33
N THR A 38 -39.59 -28.37 -12.14
CA THR A 38 -38.93 -28.57 -10.83
C THR A 38 -39.45 -27.61 -9.74
N CYS A 39 -40.18 -28.16 -8.77
CA CYS A 39 -40.84 -27.40 -7.70
C CYS A 39 -39.88 -26.96 -6.57
N LEU A 40 -39.07 -25.92 -6.81
CA LEU A 40 -38.20 -25.35 -5.79
C LEU A 40 -38.93 -24.38 -4.85
N VAL A 41 -38.73 -24.54 -3.53
CA VAL A 41 -39.24 -23.61 -2.50
C VAL A 41 -38.06 -23.09 -1.69
N ASN A 42 -37.52 -21.96 -2.14
CA ASN A 42 -36.38 -21.29 -1.50
C ASN A 42 -36.79 -20.67 -0.15
N GLN A 43 -36.01 -20.97 0.90
CA GLN A 43 -36.30 -20.50 2.26
C GLN A 43 -35.80 -19.07 2.50
N VAL A 44 -34.74 -18.66 1.79
CA VAL A 44 -34.17 -17.32 1.92
C VAL A 44 -34.97 -16.35 1.06
N ARG A 45 -35.53 -15.31 1.68
CA ARG A 45 -36.22 -14.22 0.94
C ARG A 45 -35.18 -13.26 0.39
N SER A 46 -35.02 -13.21 -0.93
CA SER A 46 -34.32 -12.10 -1.58
C SER A 46 -34.93 -10.75 -1.19
N PRO A 47 -34.10 -9.69 -0.97
CA PRO A 47 -34.58 -8.39 -0.53
C PRO A 47 -35.51 -7.78 -1.59
N ARG A 48 -36.55 -7.07 -1.13
CA ARG A 48 -37.49 -6.40 -2.03
C ARG A 48 -36.82 -5.13 -2.59
N GLY A 49 -36.83 -4.97 -3.92
CA GLY A 49 -36.38 -3.74 -4.57
C GLY A 49 -37.12 -2.48 -4.07
N PRO A 50 -36.54 -1.28 -4.28
CA PRO A 50 -36.97 -0.04 -3.65
C PRO A 50 -38.46 0.27 -3.86
N LYS A 51 -39.11 0.80 -2.81
CA LYS A 51 -40.56 1.01 -2.77
C LYS A 51 -41.04 1.86 -3.95
N LYS A 52 -42.10 1.40 -4.62
CA LYS A 52 -42.69 2.03 -5.81
C LYS A 52 -43.11 3.47 -5.49
N GLY A 53 -42.33 4.44 -5.97
CA GLY A 53 -42.47 5.86 -5.63
C GLY A 53 -41.14 6.56 -5.30
N HIS A 54 -40.12 5.82 -4.83
CA HIS A 54 -38.82 6.38 -4.46
C HIS A 54 -38.13 7.13 -5.63
N LEU A 55 -38.19 6.58 -6.86
CA LEU A 55 -37.72 7.25 -8.08
C LEU A 55 -38.51 8.52 -8.45
N LYS A 56 -39.73 8.71 -7.95
CA LYS A 56 -40.48 9.97 -8.11
C LYS A 56 -40.06 10.98 -7.05
N ALA A 57 -39.85 10.56 -5.81
CA ALA A 57 -39.30 11.42 -4.76
C ALA A 57 -37.90 11.94 -5.11
N LEU A 58 -37.01 11.08 -5.65
CA LEU A 58 -35.69 11.49 -6.16
C LEU A 58 -35.80 12.52 -7.29
N ARG A 59 -36.61 12.26 -8.33
CA ARG A 59 -36.80 13.22 -9.43
C ARG A 59 -37.36 14.56 -8.97
N ASN A 60 -38.34 14.56 -8.06
CA ASN A 60 -38.86 15.80 -7.47
C ASN A 60 -37.76 16.57 -6.72
N ARG A 61 -36.93 15.87 -5.93
CA ARG A 61 -35.85 16.50 -5.14
C ARG A 61 -34.71 17.02 -6.02
N ILE A 62 -34.39 16.34 -7.12
CA ILE A 62 -33.47 16.83 -8.15
C ILE A 62 -33.99 18.13 -8.76
N ALA A 63 -35.25 18.16 -9.21
CA ALA A 63 -35.86 19.38 -9.78
C ALA A 63 -35.92 20.55 -8.78
N THR A 64 -36.08 20.29 -7.48
CA THR A 64 -35.98 21.33 -6.44
C THR A 64 -34.54 21.86 -6.31
N LEU A 65 -33.53 20.99 -6.32
CA LEU A 65 -32.12 21.39 -6.22
C LEU A 65 -31.65 22.15 -7.47
N GLU A 66 -32.03 21.70 -8.66
CA GLU A 66 -31.80 22.40 -9.93
C GLU A 66 -32.42 23.81 -9.92
N SER A 67 -33.63 23.95 -9.36
CA SER A 67 -34.29 25.26 -9.20
C SER A 67 -33.60 26.17 -8.19
N ILE A 68 -32.94 25.63 -7.15
CA ILE A 68 -32.18 26.43 -6.16
C ILE A 68 -30.86 26.90 -6.79
N ILE A 69 -30.11 25.98 -7.42
CA ILE A 69 -28.83 26.28 -8.07
C ILE A 69 -28.98 27.34 -9.18
N ASN A 70 -30.09 27.31 -9.93
CA ASN A 70 -30.40 28.32 -10.95
C ASN A 70 -30.86 29.68 -10.37
N CYS A 71 -31.20 29.77 -9.08
CA CYS A 71 -31.48 31.03 -8.41
C CYS A 71 -30.21 31.63 -7.76
N ASP A 72 -29.38 30.81 -7.11
CA ASP A 72 -28.20 31.28 -6.36
C ASP A 72 -27.08 31.84 -7.26
N GLN A 73 -27.05 31.50 -8.55
CA GLN A 73 -26.16 32.15 -9.53
C GLN A 73 -26.53 33.63 -9.82
N GLY A 74 -27.65 34.12 -9.28
CA GLY A 74 -28.19 35.46 -9.58
C GLY A 74 -27.86 36.58 -8.59
N ASN A 75 -27.32 36.32 -7.39
CA ASN A 75 -27.19 37.38 -6.37
C ASN A 75 -26.12 37.14 -5.29
N LEU A 76 -25.11 38.02 -5.18
CA LEU A 76 -24.24 38.09 -3.99
C LEU A 76 -24.79 39.13 -3.01
N GLY A 77 -25.19 38.70 -1.80
CA GLY A 77 -25.59 39.63 -0.73
C GLY A 77 -25.85 38.95 0.62
N SER A 78 -25.14 39.38 1.66
CA SER A 78 -25.15 38.73 2.98
C SER A 78 -26.43 38.97 3.79
N LYS A 79 -26.91 37.93 4.50
CA LYS A 79 -27.28 38.03 5.94
C LYS A 79 -27.53 36.68 6.61
N GLU A 80 -27.41 36.69 7.94
CA GLU A 80 -27.71 35.59 8.88
C GLU A 80 -29.22 35.51 9.17
N VAL A 81 -29.68 34.40 9.79
CA VAL A 81 -30.48 34.36 11.06
C VAL A 81 -31.27 33.04 11.25
N LEU A 82 -30.96 32.38 12.38
CA LEU A 82 -31.76 31.46 13.25
C LEU A 82 -32.55 30.23 12.71
N ASP A 83 -32.27 29.11 13.41
CA ASP A 83 -33.16 28.21 14.16
C ASP A 83 -34.60 27.88 13.68
N GLY A 84 -34.98 26.61 13.88
CA GLY A 84 -36.28 26.06 13.47
C GLY A 84 -36.45 24.59 13.89
N SER A 85 -36.52 24.34 15.20
CA SER A 85 -36.72 22.97 15.71
C SER A 85 -38.14 22.43 15.49
N GLU A 86 -38.27 21.23 14.91
CA GLU A 86 -39.48 20.40 15.03
C GLU A 86 -39.11 19.00 15.58
N LYS A 87 -39.55 18.73 16.81
CA LYS A 87 -39.58 17.37 17.39
C LYS A 87 -40.88 16.69 16.95
N TYR A 88 -40.86 15.38 16.66
CA TYR A 88 -42.00 14.54 17.04
C TYR A 88 -41.61 13.09 17.39
N HIS A 89 -41.99 12.73 18.61
CA HIS A 89 -42.16 11.41 19.23
C HIS A 89 -41.13 10.27 19.05
N SER A 90 -40.52 9.93 20.19
CA SER A 90 -40.16 8.58 20.60
C SER A 90 -41.38 7.69 20.89
N ASP A 91 -41.07 6.45 21.28
CA ASP A 91 -41.90 5.43 21.96
C ASP A 91 -42.20 4.21 21.06
N GLU A 92 -42.13 2.96 21.52
CA GLU A 92 -42.06 2.45 22.90
C GLU A 92 -41.15 1.18 23.04
N THR A 93 -40.94 0.70 24.27
CA THR A 93 -39.95 -0.34 24.63
C THR A 93 -40.51 -1.76 24.89
N ALA A 94 -39.77 -2.82 24.53
CA ALA A 94 -39.68 -4.13 25.24
C ALA A 94 -38.65 -5.05 24.53
N GLN A 95 -37.52 -5.47 25.10
CA GLN A 95 -37.27 -6.42 26.21
C GLN A 95 -37.34 -7.94 25.89
N LEU A 96 -36.14 -8.53 25.71
CA LEU A 96 -35.62 -9.75 26.39
C LEU A 96 -36.07 -11.20 26.03
N ARG A 97 -35.06 -12.10 26.15
CA ARG A 97 -35.05 -13.57 26.41
C ARG A 97 -35.08 -14.61 25.25
N SER A 98 -34.27 -15.64 25.49
CA SER A 98 -34.02 -16.95 24.81
C SER A 98 -34.38 -18.11 25.79
N PRO A 99 -34.15 -19.43 25.54
CA PRO A 99 -33.65 -20.16 24.36
C PRO A 99 -34.75 -20.98 23.62
N PRO A 100 -35.00 -22.32 23.68
CA PRO A 100 -34.41 -23.45 24.45
C PRO A 100 -33.52 -24.41 23.60
N GLN A 101 -33.68 -25.75 23.71
CA GLN A 101 -32.80 -26.83 23.18
C GLN A 101 -33.61 -28.06 22.70
N GLU A 102 -32.98 -28.97 21.93
CA GLU A 102 -32.94 -30.47 22.04
C GLU A 102 -32.24 -31.07 20.78
N TYR A 103 -31.20 -31.92 20.87
CA TYR A 103 -31.16 -33.40 21.05
C TYR A 103 -31.72 -34.20 19.82
N ASN A 104 -31.05 -35.19 19.17
CA ASN A 104 -29.75 -35.89 19.30
C ASN A 104 -29.34 -36.41 17.85
N SER A 105 -28.47 -37.37 17.47
CA SER A 105 -27.56 -38.40 18.07
C SER A 105 -26.56 -38.97 17.00
N ASN A 106 -25.56 -39.77 17.42
CA ASN A 106 -24.48 -40.41 16.61
C ASN A 106 -24.83 -41.89 16.20
N PRO A 107 -23.93 -42.88 15.85
CA PRO A 107 -22.45 -42.89 15.61
C PRO A 107 -21.83 -43.86 14.55
N THR A 108 -20.59 -43.58 14.11
CA THR A 108 -19.47 -44.55 13.82
C THR A 108 -18.13 -43.78 13.78
N LYS A 109 -17.18 -43.97 14.72
CA LYS A 109 -16.01 -44.90 14.70
C LYS A 109 -15.13 -44.78 13.45
N THR A 110 -13.81 -44.53 13.54
CA THR A 110 -12.80 -45.44 14.16
C THR A 110 -11.54 -44.73 14.73
N GLU A 111 -11.13 -45.20 15.92
CA GLU A 111 -9.81 -45.24 16.62
C GLU A 111 -8.57 -44.41 16.17
N CYS A 112 -7.89 -43.77 17.14
CA CYS A 112 -6.55 -44.23 17.59
C CYS A 112 -6.09 -43.66 18.97
N ARG A 113 -6.15 -44.51 20.01
CA ARG A 113 -5.27 -44.65 21.21
C ARG A 113 -5.03 -43.51 22.24
N ASP A 114 -5.02 -43.98 23.49
CA ASP A 114 -4.84 -43.34 24.81
C ASP A 114 -3.32 -43.15 25.18
N ILE A 115 -2.86 -42.70 26.35
CA ILE A 115 -3.32 -42.77 27.77
C ILE A 115 -2.81 -41.53 28.58
N PRO A 116 -3.12 -41.32 29.89
CA PRO A 116 -3.48 -39.99 30.41
C PRO A 116 -2.49 -39.35 31.40
N TYR A 117 -2.82 -38.14 31.87
CA TYR A 117 -2.26 -37.52 33.07
C TYR A 117 -3.36 -37.24 34.11
N SER A 118 -3.21 -37.76 35.33
CA SER A 118 -4.16 -37.58 36.44
C SER A 118 -3.75 -36.44 37.36
N ILE A 119 -4.72 -35.69 37.89
CA ILE A 119 -4.50 -34.64 38.88
C ILE A 119 -4.85 -35.18 40.27
N GLU A 120 -3.88 -35.21 41.18
CA GLU A 120 -4.09 -35.29 42.63
C GLU A 120 -3.38 -34.10 43.30
N ALA A 121 -3.89 -33.63 44.44
CA ALA A 121 -3.43 -32.40 45.08
C ALA A 121 -3.40 -32.47 46.60
N SER A 122 -2.23 -32.25 47.21
CA SER A 122 -2.10 -31.98 48.66
C SER A 122 -0.74 -31.35 49.07
N THR A 123 -0.82 -30.06 49.44
CA THR A 123 -0.09 -29.38 50.55
C THR A 123 1.45 -29.37 50.69
N ILE A 124 2.02 -28.15 50.64
CA ILE A 124 2.98 -27.51 51.60
C ILE A 124 4.38 -28.19 51.73
N THR A 125 5.53 -27.55 51.42
CA THR A 125 6.12 -26.36 52.09
C THR A 125 7.17 -25.65 51.20
N SER A 126 7.51 -24.39 51.51
CA SER A 126 8.48 -23.50 50.80
C SER A 126 9.95 -23.96 50.83
N PRO A 127 10.83 -23.41 49.95
CA PRO A 127 11.36 -22.04 50.10
C PRO A 127 11.19 -21.15 48.86
N ILE A 128 11.47 -19.84 49.02
CA ILE A 128 11.33 -18.81 47.98
C ILE A 128 12.57 -18.80 47.07
N THR A 129 12.42 -19.17 45.80
CA THR A 129 13.36 -18.85 44.72
C THR A 129 13.14 -17.42 44.20
N PRO A 130 14.18 -16.71 43.72
CA PRO A 130 13.99 -15.45 43.01
C PRO A 130 13.14 -15.66 41.75
N MET A 131 12.15 -14.79 41.52
CA MET A 131 11.30 -14.90 40.33
C MET A 131 12.04 -14.43 39.08
N THR A 132 12.58 -15.36 38.32
CA THR A 132 12.65 -15.22 36.86
C THR A 132 11.22 -15.15 36.30
N PRO A 133 10.91 -14.24 35.37
CA PRO A 133 9.63 -14.27 34.65
C PRO A 133 9.41 -15.64 33.99
N PRO A 134 8.16 -16.13 33.88
CA PRO A 134 7.87 -17.28 33.05
C PRO A 134 8.28 -17.02 31.59
N GLU A 135 8.72 -18.06 30.90
CA GLU A 135 9.32 -17.95 29.56
C GLU A 135 8.37 -17.29 28.53
N HIS A 136 7.05 -17.42 28.72
CA HIS A 136 6.02 -16.73 27.94
C HIS A 136 6.05 -15.19 28.07
N GLU A 137 6.18 -14.64 29.29
CA GLU A 137 6.31 -13.18 29.50
C GLU A 137 7.55 -12.62 28.79
N SER A 138 8.59 -13.44 28.63
CA SER A 138 9.80 -13.04 27.90
C SER A 138 9.60 -13.03 26.38
N LEU A 139 8.76 -13.90 25.81
CA LEU A 139 8.38 -13.82 24.39
C LEU A 139 7.44 -12.66 24.12
N ASP A 140 6.40 -12.47 24.94
CA ASP A 140 5.38 -11.43 24.72
C ASP A 140 6.00 -10.02 24.67
N ILE A 141 7.00 -9.75 25.52
CA ILE A 141 7.78 -8.50 25.50
C ILE A 141 8.59 -8.37 24.20
N ILE A 142 9.22 -9.44 23.73
CA ILE A 142 10.02 -9.44 22.49
C ILE A 142 9.13 -9.23 21.27
N GLU A 143 7.93 -9.83 21.22
CA GLU A 143 6.96 -9.62 20.14
C GLU A 143 6.46 -8.16 20.11
N ALA A 144 6.19 -7.56 21.27
CA ALA A 144 5.81 -6.15 21.39
C ALA A 144 6.94 -5.18 20.97
N ASP A 145 8.19 -5.48 21.38
CA ASP A 145 9.38 -4.73 20.94
C ASP A 145 9.56 -4.81 19.42
N LEU A 146 9.36 -5.99 18.81
CA LEU A 146 9.45 -6.18 17.35
C LEU A 146 8.34 -5.44 16.59
N ASP A 147 7.12 -5.40 17.12
CA ASP A 147 6.01 -4.59 16.58
C ASP A 147 6.37 -3.11 16.58
N GLN A 148 6.82 -2.56 17.72
CA GLN A 148 7.20 -1.15 17.84
C GLN A 148 8.41 -0.81 16.95
N LEU A 149 9.42 -1.67 16.89
CA LEU A 149 10.60 -1.51 16.04
C LEU A 149 10.25 -1.50 14.53
N TYR A 150 9.20 -2.21 14.10
CA TYR A 150 8.69 -2.11 12.74
C TYR A 150 8.17 -0.70 12.45
N PHE A 151 7.26 -0.18 13.29
CA PHE A 151 6.67 1.15 13.07
C PHE A 151 7.71 2.28 13.20
N ASP A 152 8.72 2.13 14.05
CA ASP A 152 9.78 3.13 14.23
C ASP A 152 10.82 3.17 13.09
N ARG A 153 11.06 2.04 12.39
CA ARG A 153 12.25 1.88 11.52
C ARG A 153 11.95 1.42 10.10
N VAL A 154 10.88 0.68 9.89
CA VAL A 154 10.54 0.02 8.61
C VAL A 154 9.33 0.70 7.96
N HIS A 155 8.26 0.92 8.73
CA HIS A 155 7.05 1.58 8.24
C HIS A 155 7.29 2.95 7.57
N PRO A 156 8.17 3.86 8.07
CA PRO A 156 8.38 5.17 7.42
C PRO A 156 8.92 5.07 5.99
N VAL A 157 9.56 3.95 5.62
CA VAL A 157 10.08 3.68 4.27
C VAL A 157 9.22 2.68 3.48
N ALA A 158 8.15 2.16 4.09
CA ALA A 158 7.21 1.20 3.49
C ALA A 158 5.78 1.36 4.08
N PRO A 159 5.14 2.54 3.95
CA PRO A 159 4.05 2.95 4.85
C PRO A 159 2.67 2.40 4.46
N MET A 160 2.53 1.07 4.51
CA MET A 160 1.32 0.34 4.06
C MET A 160 0.26 0.13 5.14
N LEU A 161 0.63 0.11 6.42
CA LEU A 161 -0.21 -0.38 7.52
C LEU A 161 -0.74 0.75 8.39
N HIS A 162 -2.03 0.72 8.76
CA HIS A 162 -2.56 1.63 9.76
C HIS A 162 -2.28 1.04 11.16
N GLN A 163 -1.45 1.71 11.97
CA GLN A 163 -0.93 1.21 13.25
C GLN A 163 -2.06 0.77 14.20
N GLY A 164 -3.12 1.58 14.34
CA GLY A 164 -4.29 1.22 15.15
C GLY A 164 -5.09 0.00 14.63
N ARG A 165 -5.12 -0.24 13.31
CA ARG A 165 -5.79 -1.41 12.72
C ARG A 165 -4.92 -2.66 12.86
N TYR A 166 -3.59 -2.53 12.78
CA TYR A 166 -2.66 -3.61 13.08
C TYR A 166 -2.81 -4.11 14.53
N PHE A 167 -2.70 -3.22 15.52
CA PHE A 167 -2.73 -3.63 16.92
C PHE A 167 -4.08 -4.20 17.39
N SER A 168 -5.19 -3.89 16.72
CA SER A 168 -6.50 -4.50 17.05
C SER A 168 -6.57 -6.00 16.76
N TRP A 169 -5.73 -6.53 15.86
CA TRP A 169 -5.64 -7.98 15.58
C TRP A 169 -4.29 -8.61 15.98
N ALA A 170 -3.20 -7.84 16.10
CA ALA A 170 -1.87 -8.34 16.44
C ALA A 170 -1.81 -9.11 17.78
N GLN A 171 -2.72 -8.80 18.72
CA GLN A 171 -2.85 -9.47 20.02
C GLN A 171 -3.96 -10.53 20.08
N SER A 172 -4.66 -10.80 18.97
CA SER A 172 -5.71 -11.83 18.93
C SER A 172 -5.12 -13.24 18.98
N PHE A 173 -5.70 -14.14 19.79
CA PHE A 173 -5.22 -15.53 19.91
C PHE A 173 -5.38 -16.34 18.61
N ASN A 174 -6.55 -16.24 17.96
CA ASN A 174 -6.85 -16.93 16.71
C ASN A 174 -6.65 -16.01 15.49
N LYS A 175 -5.41 -15.83 15.06
CA LYS A 175 -5.06 -15.06 13.85
C LYS A 175 -5.24 -15.91 12.59
N PRO A 176 -5.82 -15.40 11.48
CA PRO A 176 -5.78 -16.09 10.21
C PRO A 176 -4.34 -16.13 9.66
N ALA A 177 -3.99 -17.16 8.89
CA ALA A 177 -2.62 -17.38 8.43
C ALA A 177 -2.03 -16.20 7.62
N SER A 178 -2.85 -15.43 6.90
CA SER A 178 -2.40 -14.22 6.18
C SER A 178 -1.90 -13.10 7.10
N HIS A 179 -2.45 -13.00 8.31
CA HIS A 179 -2.02 -12.04 9.32
C HIS A 179 -0.76 -12.53 10.04
N ILE A 180 -0.65 -13.85 10.24
CA ILE A 180 0.56 -14.50 10.79
C ILE A 180 1.76 -14.29 9.86
N CYS A 181 1.64 -14.53 8.55
CA CYS A 181 2.76 -14.36 7.62
C CYS A 181 3.18 -12.89 7.48
N LEU A 182 2.24 -11.94 7.54
CA LEU A 182 2.52 -10.51 7.61
C LEU A 182 3.28 -10.12 8.88
N GLN A 183 2.80 -10.54 10.05
CA GLN A 183 3.45 -10.25 11.33
C GLN A 183 4.89 -10.79 11.40
N PHE A 184 5.13 -12.04 10.98
CA PHE A 184 6.50 -12.56 10.88
C PHE A 184 7.37 -11.80 9.86
N ALA A 185 6.82 -11.29 8.75
CA ALA A 185 7.56 -10.47 7.79
C ALA A 185 7.92 -9.08 8.34
N MET A 186 7.03 -8.47 9.12
CA MET A 186 7.27 -7.23 9.86
C MET A 186 8.39 -7.44 10.90
N TRP A 187 8.28 -8.50 11.71
CA TRP A 187 9.27 -8.87 12.72
C TRP A 187 10.64 -9.21 12.13
N ALA A 188 10.72 -9.87 10.97
CA ALA A 188 11.98 -10.17 10.30
C ALA A 188 12.75 -8.88 9.94
N LEU A 189 12.05 -7.87 9.43
CA LEU A 189 12.63 -6.54 9.14
C LEU A 189 12.95 -5.76 10.42
N ALA A 190 12.10 -5.81 11.44
CA ALA A 190 12.34 -5.16 12.74
C ALA A 190 13.57 -5.71 13.45
N ALA A 191 13.72 -7.04 13.48
CA ALA A 191 14.89 -7.74 14.00
C ALA A 191 16.15 -7.39 13.21
N ALA A 192 16.10 -7.40 11.86
CA ALA A 192 17.21 -6.97 11.02
C ALA A 192 17.52 -5.46 11.13
N SER A 193 16.59 -4.68 11.70
CA SER A 193 16.71 -3.24 11.99
C SER A 193 17.12 -2.93 13.45
N SER A 194 17.52 -3.94 14.23
CA SER A 194 17.88 -3.81 15.64
C SER A 194 19.14 -4.59 15.99
N ALA A 195 20.15 -3.93 16.59
CA ALA A 195 21.41 -4.56 16.95
C ALA A 195 21.26 -5.69 18.00
N HIS A 196 20.28 -5.59 18.91
CA HIS A 196 20.05 -6.60 19.95
C HIS A 196 19.30 -7.83 19.39
N LEU A 197 18.30 -7.58 18.53
CA LEU A 197 17.41 -8.62 18.00
C LEU A 197 17.90 -9.21 16.66
N GLN A 198 19.03 -8.72 16.13
CA GLN A 198 19.58 -9.11 14.82
C GLN A 198 19.77 -10.63 14.66
N HIS A 199 20.01 -11.35 15.76
CA HIS A 199 20.19 -12.80 15.76
C HIS A 199 18.91 -13.58 15.37
N MET A 200 17.71 -13.04 15.62
CA MET A 200 16.44 -13.70 15.30
C MET A 200 16.00 -13.50 13.84
N ARG A 201 16.59 -12.57 13.10
CA ARG A 201 16.09 -12.11 11.79
C ARG A 201 15.90 -13.25 10.78
N GLU A 202 16.79 -14.24 10.79
CA GLU A 202 16.79 -15.37 9.85
C GLU A 202 15.73 -16.41 10.20
N TYR A 203 15.50 -16.67 11.49
CA TYR A 203 14.38 -17.49 11.97
C TYR A 203 13.04 -16.85 11.59
N LEU A 204 12.87 -15.56 11.91
CA LEU A 204 11.64 -14.79 11.62
C LEU A 204 11.38 -14.71 10.11
N TYR A 205 12.40 -14.41 9.31
CA TYR A 205 12.33 -14.43 7.85
C TYR A 205 11.92 -15.81 7.32
N THR A 206 12.55 -16.89 7.79
CA THR A 206 12.24 -18.25 7.35
C THR A 206 10.82 -18.63 7.72
N ARG A 207 10.36 -18.26 8.93
CA ARG A 207 9.01 -18.52 9.40
C ARG A 207 7.96 -17.76 8.59
N ALA A 208 8.20 -16.49 8.26
CA ALA A 208 7.37 -15.71 7.35
C ALA A 208 7.31 -16.34 5.96
N ARG A 209 8.46 -16.75 5.42
CA ARG A 209 8.60 -17.33 4.08
C ARG A 209 7.87 -18.66 3.98
N SER A 210 8.04 -19.58 4.94
CA SER A 210 7.27 -20.83 4.98
C SER A 210 5.76 -20.60 5.18
N ALA A 211 5.35 -19.57 5.93
CA ALA A 211 3.94 -19.26 6.13
C ALA A 211 3.28 -18.66 4.87
N ILE A 212 4.01 -17.92 4.05
CA ILE A 212 3.47 -17.32 2.82
C ILE A 212 3.54 -18.28 1.62
N ASP A 213 4.63 -19.04 1.44
CA ASP A 213 4.71 -20.10 0.42
C ASP A 213 3.66 -21.22 0.66
N ALA A 214 3.19 -21.40 1.91
CA ALA A 214 2.07 -22.30 2.22
C ALA A 214 0.68 -21.73 1.85
N LEU A 215 0.55 -20.41 1.73
CA LEU A 215 -0.71 -19.73 1.36
C LEU A 215 -0.88 -19.57 -0.15
N ASP A 216 0.19 -19.67 -0.94
CA ASP A 216 0.17 -19.47 -2.41
C ASP A 216 -0.80 -20.43 -3.15
N HIS A 217 -1.28 -21.50 -2.52
CA HIS A 217 -2.30 -22.41 -3.06
C HIS A 217 -3.76 -21.96 -2.79
N ASP A 218 -4.02 -21.17 -1.75
CA ASP A 218 -5.37 -20.86 -1.24
C ASP A 218 -5.84 -19.42 -1.58
N ILE A 219 -5.12 -18.70 -2.44
CA ILE A 219 -5.35 -17.28 -2.73
C ILE A 219 -6.57 -17.07 -3.67
N GLU A 220 -7.77 -17.08 -3.11
CA GLU A 220 -8.98 -16.65 -3.81
C GLU A 220 -8.91 -15.14 -4.19
N SER A 221 -9.16 -14.83 -5.47
CA SER A 221 -9.17 -13.44 -5.98
C SER A 221 -10.18 -12.58 -5.22
N ARG A 222 -9.74 -11.39 -4.81
CA ARG A 222 -10.48 -10.41 -3.98
C ARG A 222 -10.83 -10.88 -2.56
N SER A 223 -10.27 -12.00 -2.06
CA SER A 223 -10.35 -12.30 -0.62
C SER A 223 -9.64 -11.21 0.21
N ALA A 224 -10.10 -10.98 1.45
CA ALA A 224 -9.44 -10.03 2.35
C ALA A 224 -7.97 -10.41 2.62
N ALA A 225 -7.69 -11.72 2.67
CA ALA A 225 -6.35 -12.29 2.86
C ALA A 225 -5.34 -11.84 1.79
N CYS A 226 -5.77 -11.54 0.56
CA CYS A 226 -4.89 -11.04 -0.49
C CYS A 226 -4.16 -9.75 -0.10
N LEU A 227 -4.74 -8.90 0.77
CA LEU A 227 -4.09 -7.66 1.20
C LEU A 227 -2.88 -7.95 2.09
N GLN A 228 -3.06 -8.75 3.16
CA GLN A 228 -1.95 -9.06 4.06
C GLN A 228 -0.89 -9.94 3.38
N VAL A 229 -1.30 -10.85 2.48
CA VAL A 229 -0.35 -11.64 1.66
C VAL A 229 0.43 -10.74 0.69
N ALA A 230 -0.19 -9.75 0.05
CA ALA A 230 0.53 -8.78 -0.79
C ALA A 230 1.51 -7.93 0.04
N GLN A 231 1.08 -7.42 1.20
CA GLN A 231 1.92 -6.65 2.12
C GLN A 231 3.11 -7.48 2.62
N ALA A 232 2.87 -8.74 3.01
CA ALA A 232 3.91 -9.67 3.43
C ALA A 232 4.90 -9.98 2.29
N TRP A 233 4.44 -10.22 1.06
CA TRP A 233 5.30 -10.41 -0.12
C TRP A 233 6.20 -9.19 -0.40
N LEU A 234 5.67 -7.96 -0.23
CA LEU A 234 6.45 -6.72 -0.38
C LEU A 234 7.50 -6.55 0.74
N LEU A 235 7.16 -6.85 2.00
CA LEU A 235 8.12 -6.82 3.11
C LEU A 235 9.22 -7.88 2.96
N ILE A 236 8.87 -9.10 2.55
CA ILE A 236 9.84 -10.16 2.25
C ILE A 236 10.75 -9.77 1.07
N THR A 237 10.22 -9.08 0.06
CA THR A 237 11.04 -8.48 -1.00
C THR A 237 12.03 -7.45 -0.44
N HIS A 238 11.57 -6.52 0.41
CA HIS A 238 12.42 -5.51 1.04
C HIS A 238 13.53 -6.14 1.90
N TYR A 239 13.24 -7.26 2.58
CA TYR A 239 14.24 -8.03 3.34
C TYR A 239 15.26 -8.69 2.40
N GLU A 240 14.82 -9.43 1.39
CA GLU A 240 15.71 -10.15 0.47
C GLU A 240 16.61 -9.19 -0.32
N PHE A 241 16.10 -8.01 -0.65
CA PHE A 241 16.82 -6.96 -1.35
C PHE A 241 17.95 -6.36 -0.50
N ARG A 242 17.69 -6.11 0.80
CA ARG A 242 18.68 -5.53 1.72
C ARG A 242 19.69 -6.53 2.26
N TYR A 243 19.30 -7.79 2.47
CA TYR A 243 20.09 -8.75 3.25
C TYR A 243 20.42 -10.07 2.52
N MET A 244 19.87 -10.32 1.33
CA MET A 244 20.19 -11.50 0.51
C MET A 244 20.77 -11.08 -0.85
N SER A 245 20.00 -11.17 -1.94
CA SER A 245 20.47 -10.85 -3.28
C SER A 245 19.37 -10.25 -4.15
N TYR A 246 19.77 -9.29 -4.99
CA TYR A 246 18.92 -8.58 -5.93
C TYR A 246 18.05 -9.51 -6.79
N ARG A 247 18.64 -10.57 -7.37
CA ARG A 247 17.92 -11.56 -8.19
C ARG A 247 16.84 -12.32 -7.42
N ARG A 248 17.06 -12.63 -6.13
CA ARG A 248 16.04 -13.29 -5.28
C ARG A 248 14.89 -12.33 -5.02
N ALA A 249 15.22 -11.12 -4.58
CA ALA A 249 14.24 -10.06 -4.33
C ALA A 249 13.39 -9.74 -5.56
N TRP A 250 13.99 -9.65 -6.75
CA TRP A 250 13.28 -9.40 -8.01
C TRP A 250 12.25 -10.50 -8.35
N LEU A 251 12.60 -11.77 -8.14
CA LEU A 251 11.66 -12.89 -8.33
C LEU A 251 10.51 -12.87 -7.30
N THR A 252 10.79 -12.49 -6.07
CA THR A 252 9.80 -12.30 -5.00
C THR A 252 8.90 -11.08 -5.26
N ALA A 253 9.45 -9.97 -5.76
CA ALA A 253 8.72 -8.79 -6.23
C ALA A 253 7.71 -9.17 -7.31
N GLY A 254 8.16 -9.97 -8.30
CA GLY A 254 7.30 -10.53 -9.35
C GLY A 254 6.08 -11.28 -8.80
N ARG A 255 6.22 -12.08 -7.74
CA ARG A 255 5.06 -12.69 -7.05
C ARG A 255 4.15 -11.64 -6.43
N ALA A 256 4.71 -10.70 -5.67
CA ALA A 256 3.96 -9.62 -5.02
C ALA A 256 3.07 -8.87 -6.03
N PHE A 257 3.64 -8.51 -7.18
CA PHE A 257 2.94 -7.81 -8.26
C PHE A 257 1.78 -8.63 -8.85
N ARG A 258 1.93 -9.96 -8.97
CA ARG A 258 0.82 -10.85 -9.39
C ARG A 258 -0.29 -10.95 -8.35
N ILE A 259 0.02 -11.04 -7.06
CA ILE A 259 -1.02 -11.02 -6.00
C ILE A 259 -1.78 -9.70 -6.01
N ILE A 260 -1.09 -8.57 -6.21
CA ILE A 260 -1.68 -7.23 -6.31
C ILE A 260 -2.57 -7.07 -7.55
N GLN A 261 -2.21 -7.69 -8.68
CA GLN A 261 -3.05 -7.80 -9.87
C GLN A 261 -4.29 -8.68 -9.61
N LEU A 262 -4.14 -9.84 -8.98
CA LEU A 262 -5.24 -10.76 -8.62
C LEU A 262 -6.22 -10.17 -7.60
N ALA A 263 -5.73 -9.33 -6.68
CA ALA A 263 -6.53 -8.55 -5.75
C ALA A 263 -7.21 -7.33 -6.41
N LYS A 264 -6.79 -6.95 -7.62
CA LYS A 264 -7.23 -5.77 -8.38
C LYS A 264 -7.03 -4.43 -7.64
N LEU A 265 -5.90 -4.27 -6.95
CA LEU A 265 -5.61 -3.02 -6.22
C LEU A 265 -5.39 -1.79 -7.14
N HIS A 266 -5.24 -2.00 -8.46
CA HIS A 266 -5.20 -0.93 -9.47
C HIS A 266 -6.59 -0.32 -9.78
N GLU A 267 -7.69 -0.94 -9.32
CA GLU A 267 -9.07 -0.47 -9.54
C GLU A 267 -9.82 -0.17 -8.21
N ILE A 268 -9.13 0.11 -7.10
CA ILE A 268 -9.76 0.34 -5.78
C ILE A 268 -10.86 1.40 -5.87
N ASP A 269 -10.56 2.53 -6.50
CA ASP A 269 -11.45 3.69 -6.53
C ASP A 269 -12.39 3.69 -7.75
N ARG A 270 -12.35 2.64 -8.59
CA ARG A 270 -13.22 2.50 -9.78
C ARG A 270 -14.71 2.35 -9.44
N LEU A 271 -15.01 1.67 -8.34
CA LEU A 271 -16.38 1.31 -7.91
C LEU A 271 -16.67 1.71 -6.45
N ASN A 272 -15.70 2.31 -5.76
CA ASN A 272 -15.92 2.88 -4.44
C ASN A 272 -16.82 4.12 -4.56
N ASP A 273 -17.92 4.14 -3.82
CA ASP A 273 -18.60 5.39 -3.54
C ASP A 273 -17.73 6.20 -2.56
N VAL A 274 -17.01 7.18 -3.10
CA VAL A 274 -16.10 8.06 -2.34
C VAL A 274 -16.85 8.72 -1.18
N SER A 275 -18.15 9.02 -1.33
CA SER A 275 -18.95 9.62 -0.25
C SER A 275 -19.21 8.66 0.92
N ILE A 276 -19.39 7.36 0.65
CA ILE A 276 -19.55 6.33 1.70
C ILE A 276 -18.24 6.14 2.47
N ASN A 277 -17.10 6.08 1.76
CA ASN A 277 -15.81 5.97 2.42
C ASN A 277 -15.51 7.21 3.27
N MET A 278 -15.71 8.42 2.74
CA MET A 278 -15.49 9.66 3.51
C MET A 278 -16.42 9.81 4.73
N ALA A 279 -17.57 9.13 4.76
CA ALA A 279 -18.46 9.08 5.92
C ALA A 279 -18.04 8.06 7.01
N HIS A 280 -17.12 7.14 6.71
CA HIS A 280 -16.75 6.02 7.58
C HIS A 280 -15.22 5.87 7.72
N PRO A 281 -14.60 6.47 8.75
CA PRO A 281 -13.14 6.49 8.95
C PRO A 281 -12.45 5.12 8.84
N GLU A 282 -13.02 4.06 9.41
CA GLU A 282 -12.45 2.71 9.35
C GLU A 282 -12.42 2.12 7.93
N ALA A 283 -13.46 2.38 7.13
CA ALA A 283 -13.57 1.93 5.74
C ALA A 283 -12.66 2.75 4.82
N TRP A 284 -12.55 4.06 5.08
CA TRP A 284 -11.57 4.91 4.40
C TRP A 284 -10.13 4.48 4.71
N ALA A 285 -9.80 4.19 5.97
CA ALA A 285 -8.48 3.72 6.37
C ALA A 285 -8.11 2.38 5.68
N GLU A 286 -9.08 1.47 5.53
CA GLU A 286 -8.88 0.24 4.76
C GLU A 286 -8.66 0.49 3.26
N ALA A 287 -9.39 1.44 2.66
CA ALA A 287 -9.15 1.83 1.28
C ALA A 287 -7.73 2.41 1.12
N GLU A 288 -7.28 3.23 2.08
CA GLU A 288 -5.96 3.85 2.08
C GLU A 288 -4.81 2.84 2.33
N GLU A 289 -4.99 1.83 3.20
CA GLU A 289 -4.08 0.68 3.31
C GLU A 289 -3.91 -0.04 1.96
N LYS A 290 -5.01 -0.26 1.22
CA LYS A 290 -4.98 -0.87 -0.11
C LYS A 290 -4.27 0.03 -1.12
N ARG A 291 -4.51 1.35 -1.11
CA ARG A 291 -3.82 2.31 -2.00
C ARG A 291 -2.31 2.29 -1.76
N ARG A 292 -1.90 2.41 -0.50
CA ARG A 292 -0.49 2.45 -0.09
C ARG A 292 0.25 1.15 -0.40
N THR A 293 -0.44 0.01 -0.27
CA THR A 293 0.08 -1.30 -0.69
C THR A 293 0.31 -1.37 -2.20
N TYR A 294 -0.63 -0.88 -3.02
CA TYR A 294 -0.42 -0.80 -4.48
C TYR A 294 0.73 0.15 -4.82
N TRP A 295 0.76 1.35 -4.24
CA TRP A 295 1.74 2.36 -4.57
C TRP A 295 3.17 1.98 -4.14
N LEU A 296 3.35 1.27 -3.02
CA LEU A 296 4.68 0.77 -2.65
C LEU A 296 5.19 -0.24 -3.70
N ALA A 297 4.30 -1.10 -4.19
CA ALA A 297 4.63 -2.04 -5.27
C ALA A 297 4.92 -1.33 -6.60
N TYR A 298 4.16 -0.29 -6.95
CA TYR A 298 4.36 0.54 -8.15
C TYR A 298 5.74 1.23 -8.15
N CYS A 299 6.14 1.79 -7.00
CA CYS A 299 7.47 2.36 -6.80
C CYS A 299 8.56 1.28 -6.86
N LEU A 300 8.34 0.13 -6.23
CA LEU A 300 9.29 -0.98 -6.18
C LEU A 300 9.56 -1.58 -7.56
N ASP A 301 8.52 -1.78 -8.37
CA ASP A 301 8.65 -2.29 -9.75
C ASP A 301 9.48 -1.35 -10.64
N ARG A 302 9.30 -0.03 -10.50
CA ARG A 302 10.13 0.96 -11.22
C ARG A 302 11.54 1.02 -10.65
N LEU A 303 11.72 1.16 -9.34
CA LEU A 303 13.04 1.28 -8.71
C LEU A 303 13.93 0.05 -8.89
N LEU A 304 13.36 -1.15 -9.02
CA LEU A 304 14.10 -2.35 -9.43
C LEU A 304 14.50 -2.26 -10.92
N ASN A 305 13.54 -2.03 -11.82
CA ASN A 305 13.75 -2.19 -13.26
C ASN A 305 14.34 -0.96 -13.99
N ILE A 306 14.52 0.18 -13.31
CA ILE A 306 15.01 1.43 -13.92
C ILE A 306 16.50 1.37 -14.33
N SER A 307 17.33 0.57 -13.66
CA SER A 307 18.78 0.48 -13.98
C SER A 307 19.14 -0.58 -15.02
N ASP A 308 18.43 -1.72 -15.01
CA ASP A 308 18.66 -2.84 -15.93
C ASP A 308 17.77 -2.79 -17.20
N GLU A 309 16.86 -1.80 -17.25
CA GLU A 309 15.91 -1.57 -18.34
C GLU A 309 14.92 -2.71 -18.69
N TRP A 310 14.62 -3.60 -17.74
CA TRP A 310 13.56 -4.61 -17.89
C TRP A 310 12.16 -4.01 -18.15
N PRO A 311 11.21 -4.78 -18.71
CA PRO A 311 9.80 -4.39 -18.77
C PRO A 311 9.16 -4.44 -17.37
N LEU A 312 8.24 -3.50 -17.09
CA LEU A 312 7.50 -3.45 -15.83
C LEU A 312 6.44 -4.54 -15.72
N SER A 313 6.06 -4.85 -14.48
CA SER A 313 4.88 -5.67 -14.17
C SER A 313 3.62 -4.82 -13.97
N LEU A 314 3.76 -3.66 -13.33
CA LEU A 314 2.67 -2.74 -12.93
C LEU A 314 2.64 -1.54 -13.88
N HIS A 315 1.83 -1.70 -14.92
CA HIS A 315 1.62 -0.75 -16.01
C HIS A 315 0.73 0.43 -15.57
N GLU A 316 0.61 1.47 -16.41
CA GLU A 316 -0.06 2.74 -16.08
C GLU A 316 -1.43 2.92 -16.75
N GLU A 317 -1.80 2.05 -17.71
CA GLU A 317 -3.08 2.14 -18.39
C GLU A 317 -4.24 1.76 -17.46
N ALA A 318 -5.29 2.58 -17.45
CA ALA A 318 -6.53 2.38 -16.69
C ALA A 318 -6.38 2.26 -15.16
N LEU A 319 -5.37 2.90 -14.56
CA LEU A 319 -5.29 3.09 -13.11
C LEU A 319 -6.51 3.88 -12.59
N CYS A 320 -7.29 3.26 -11.70
CA CYS A 320 -8.44 3.88 -11.03
C CYS A 320 -8.17 3.89 -9.53
N ILE A 321 -7.21 4.72 -9.12
CA ILE A 321 -6.63 4.77 -7.78
C ILE A 321 -6.06 6.18 -7.51
N TYR A 322 -6.40 6.78 -6.37
CA TYR A 322 -5.87 8.09 -5.97
C TYR A 322 -4.46 8.01 -5.37
N LEU A 323 -3.71 9.11 -5.42
CA LEU A 323 -2.42 9.23 -4.70
C LEU A 323 -2.61 9.08 -3.18
N PRO A 324 -1.59 8.61 -2.42
CA PRO A 324 -1.72 8.41 -0.98
C PRO A 324 -1.71 9.73 -0.20
N VAL A 325 -2.43 9.80 0.92
CA VAL A 325 -2.50 11.00 1.77
C VAL A 325 -1.25 11.17 2.65
N SER A 326 -1.20 12.24 3.45
CA SER A 326 -0.15 12.42 4.46
C SER A 326 -0.14 11.28 5.48
N GLU A 327 1.04 10.95 6.03
CA GLU A 327 1.16 9.91 7.04
C GLU A 327 0.35 10.22 8.31
N SER A 328 0.27 11.51 8.67
CA SER A 328 -0.54 11.96 9.79
C SER A 328 -2.03 11.70 9.53
N ASP A 329 -2.54 12.04 8.35
CA ASP A 329 -3.97 11.88 8.06
C ASP A 329 -4.35 10.41 7.89
N PHE A 330 -3.45 9.58 7.36
CA PHE A 330 -3.61 8.12 7.34
C PHE A 330 -3.72 7.53 8.75
N GLN A 331 -2.73 7.74 9.62
CA GLN A 331 -2.71 7.12 10.96
C GLN A 331 -3.78 7.69 11.92
N HIS A 332 -4.32 8.88 11.64
CA HIS A 332 -5.46 9.44 12.36
C HIS A 332 -6.82 9.11 11.70
N SER A 333 -6.86 8.23 10.67
CA SER A 333 -8.07 7.88 9.92
C SER A 333 -8.87 9.09 9.40
N ARG A 334 -8.19 10.14 8.92
CA ARG A 334 -8.81 11.40 8.46
C ARG A 334 -9.07 11.35 6.94
N PRO A 335 -10.33 11.37 6.48
CA PRO A 335 -10.61 11.29 5.06
C PRO A 335 -10.19 12.55 4.29
N VAL A 336 -9.15 12.42 3.48
CA VAL A 336 -8.74 13.41 2.48
C VAL A 336 -8.84 12.75 1.11
N LEU A 337 -9.34 13.48 0.12
CA LEU A 337 -9.34 13.08 -1.30
C LEU A 337 -8.13 13.71 -1.98
N MET A 338 -7.25 12.86 -2.53
CA MET A 338 -6.09 13.27 -3.32
C MET A 338 -6.44 13.25 -4.81
N ASP A 339 -5.70 14.00 -5.62
CA ASP A 339 -5.77 13.92 -7.08
C ASP A 339 -5.22 12.56 -7.59
N SER A 340 -5.50 12.20 -8.85
CA SER A 340 -4.89 11.01 -9.46
C SER A 340 -3.47 11.31 -9.95
N LEU A 341 -2.67 10.26 -10.17
CA LEU A 341 -1.33 10.39 -10.75
C LEU A 341 -1.36 11.07 -12.14
N TYR A 342 -2.44 10.87 -12.92
CA TYR A 342 -2.58 11.49 -14.23
C TYR A 342 -2.83 13.00 -14.12
N ASP A 343 -3.77 13.41 -13.26
CA ASP A 343 -4.15 14.82 -13.08
C ASP A 343 -2.99 15.65 -12.51
N GLU A 344 -2.24 15.09 -11.55
CA GLU A 344 -1.07 15.74 -10.94
C GLU A 344 0.08 15.94 -11.96
N ILE A 345 0.25 14.99 -12.90
CA ILE A 345 1.21 15.09 -14.00
C ILE A 345 0.73 16.09 -15.06
N GLU A 346 -0.55 16.09 -15.45
CA GLU A 346 -1.06 17.03 -16.45
C GLU A 346 -1.02 18.48 -15.97
N THR A 347 -1.38 18.73 -14.70
CA THR A 347 -1.39 20.08 -14.08
C THR A 347 0.01 20.61 -13.75
N SER A 348 1.07 19.87 -14.09
CA SER A 348 2.47 20.17 -13.74
C SER A 348 2.69 20.36 -12.24
N GLY A 349 1.86 19.77 -11.38
CA GLY A 349 2.16 19.61 -9.95
C GLY A 349 2.50 20.90 -9.19
N GLN A 350 1.61 21.88 -9.18
CA GLN A 350 1.81 23.16 -8.45
C GLN A 350 1.74 23.04 -6.91
N LYS A 351 1.23 21.92 -6.38
CA LYS A 351 1.04 21.67 -4.95
C LYS A 351 2.25 20.91 -4.37
N MET A 352 2.67 21.23 -3.16
CA MET A 352 3.60 20.37 -2.40
C MET A 352 2.85 19.13 -1.89
N LEU A 353 3.31 17.92 -2.26
CA LEU A 353 2.67 16.67 -1.84
C LEU A 353 3.22 16.08 -0.52
N PRO A 354 2.49 15.12 0.08
CA PRO A 354 3.05 14.14 1.01
C PRO A 354 4.30 13.44 0.46
N PRO A 355 5.26 13.01 1.31
CA PRO A 355 6.54 12.47 0.86
C PRO A 355 6.38 11.25 -0.07
N PHE A 356 5.44 10.37 0.27
CA PHE A 356 5.19 9.14 -0.48
C PHE A 356 4.50 9.40 -1.83
N ALA A 357 3.52 10.32 -1.86
CA ALA A 357 2.87 10.78 -3.09
C ALA A 357 3.88 11.47 -4.04
N GLU A 358 4.76 12.29 -3.50
CA GLU A 358 5.85 12.94 -4.24
C GLU A 358 6.85 11.93 -4.82
N THR A 359 7.26 10.94 -4.01
CA THR A 359 8.12 9.84 -4.46
C THR A 359 7.51 9.04 -5.61
N ILE A 360 6.18 8.83 -5.61
CA ILE A 360 5.46 8.18 -6.73
C ILE A 360 5.59 9.03 -7.99
N VAL A 361 5.24 10.32 -7.94
CA VAL A 361 5.31 11.24 -9.10
C VAL A 361 6.73 11.31 -9.66
N LEU A 362 7.75 11.51 -8.82
CA LEU A 362 9.15 11.58 -9.24
C LEU A 362 9.62 10.27 -9.91
N ILE A 363 9.29 9.11 -9.35
CA ILE A 363 9.62 7.80 -9.95
C ILE A 363 8.90 7.62 -11.31
N THR A 364 7.66 8.09 -11.45
CA THR A 364 6.93 8.05 -12.73
C THR A 364 7.61 8.92 -13.79
N LEU A 365 7.98 10.16 -13.46
CA LEU A 365 8.67 11.07 -14.39
C LEU A 365 10.04 10.50 -14.83
N CYS A 366 10.82 9.95 -13.90
CA CYS A 366 12.05 9.23 -14.23
C CYS A 366 11.79 8.03 -15.15
N TRP A 367 10.75 7.23 -14.89
CA TRP A 367 10.40 6.09 -15.75
C TRP A 367 9.99 6.53 -17.16
N HIS A 368 9.24 7.62 -17.30
CA HIS A 368 8.86 8.19 -18.61
C HIS A 368 10.09 8.61 -19.43
N SER A 369 11.16 9.11 -18.79
CA SER A 369 12.42 9.44 -19.47
C SER A 369 13.15 8.20 -20.01
N VAL A 370 13.13 7.08 -19.26
CA VAL A 370 13.73 5.81 -19.70
C VAL A 370 12.91 5.16 -20.82
N ALA A 371 11.57 5.19 -20.73
CA ALA A 371 10.69 4.72 -21.80
C ALA A 371 10.90 5.52 -23.10
N PHE A 372 11.16 6.82 -22.99
CA PHE A 372 11.53 7.68 -24.11
C PHE A 372 12.88 7.28 -24.74
N GLN A 373 13.91 7.01 -23.92
CA GLN A 373 15.22 6.55 -24.40
C GLN A 373 15.12 5.23 -25.20
N ARG A 374 14.33 4.26 -24.73
CA ARG A 374 14.09 2.99 -25.45
C ARG A 374 13.44 3.20 -26.82
N ALA A 375 12.46 4.10 -26.91
CA ALA A 375 11.83 4.44 -28.19
C ALA A 375 12.83 5.02 -29.19
N GLY A 376 13.75 5.88 -28.73
CA GLY A 376 14.82 6.46 -29.55
C GLY A 376 15.84 5.43 -30.08
N HIS A 377 16.07 4.33 -29.37
CA HIS A 377 16.91 3.22 -29.86
C HIS A 377 16.17 2.24 -30.78
N GLY A 378 14.85 2.14 -30.67
CA GLY A 378 14.04 1.12 -31.35
C GLY A 378 13.58 1.45 -32.76
N ASP A 379 13.23 2.71 -33.05
CA ASP A 379 12.54 3.09 -34.29
C ASP A 379 13.31 4.13 -35.12
N LYS A 380 13.52 3.84 -36.41
CA LYS A 380 14.12 4.75 -37.40
C LYS A 380 13.07 5.36 -38.36
N THR A 381 11.79 5.18 -38.05
CA THR A 381 10.67 5.33 -39.00
C THR A 381 9.46 6.05 -38.38
N SER A 382 9.67 7.33 -38.02
CA SER A 382 8.65 8.33 -37.58
C SER A 382 8.38 8.37 -36.06
N PRO A 383 8.02 9.54 -35.46
CA PRO A 383 7.88 10.88 -36.03
C PRO A 383 9.13 11.77 -35.85
N THR A 384 9.03 13.03 -36.27
CA THR A 384 10.10 14.04 -36.20
C THR A 384 10.70 14.19 -34.79
N ASN A 385 12.04 14.06 -34.69
CA ASN A 385 12.79 14.14 -33.42
C ASN A 385 12.40 15.32 -32.53
N GLY A 386 12.08 16.49 -33.12
CA GLY A 386 11.67 17.67 -32.36
C GLY A 386 10.42 17.48 -31.48
N ASP A 387 9.44 16.67 -31.89
CA ASP A 387 8.25 16.40 -31.07
C ASP A 387 8.48 15.32 -30.02
N ALA A 388 9.50 14.48 -30.21
CA ALA A 388 10.01 13.58 -29.20
C ALA A 388 10.78 14.39 -28.13
N TRP A 389 11.72 15.24 -28.56
CA TRP A 389 12.52 16.10 -27.68
C TRP A 389 11.67 17.03 -26.81
N LYS A 390 10.67 17.73 -27.37
CA LYS A 390 9.74 18.59 -26.59
C LYS A 390 9.10 17.86 -25.40
N ARG A 391 8.79 16.56 -25.54
CA ARG A 391 8.24 15.74 -24.43
C ARG A 391 9.28 15.52 -23.34
N HIS A 392 10.52 15.18 -23.71
CA HIS A 392 11.62 15.04 -22.75
C HIS A 392 11.92 16.37 -22.03
N THR A 393 11.96 17.49 -22.75
CA THR A 393 12.15 18.82 -22.16
C THR A 393 11.01 19.19 -21.19
N ARG A 394 9.75 18.90 -21.53
CA ARG A 394 8.61 19.12 -20.61
C ARG A 394 8.76 18.29 -19.33
N LEU A 395 9.09 17.00 -19.45
CA LEU A 395 9.29 16.11 -18.30
C LEU A 395 10.45 16.61 -17.40
N TYR A 396 11.55 17.10 -18.00
CA TYR A 396 12.67 17.68 -17.26
C TYR A 396 12.26 18.96 -16.51
N GLN A 397 11.53 19.88 -17.17
CA GLN A 397 11.00 21.09 -16.54
C GLN A 397 10.07 20.77 -15.36
N MET A 398 9.25 19.72 -15.48
CA MET A 398 8.42 19.24 -14.38
C MET A 398 9.28 18.72 -13.22
N VAL A 399 10.30 17.89 -13.48
CA VAL A 399 11.24 17.43 -12.44
C VAL A 399 11.95 18.60 -11.75
N GLN A 400 12.39 19.63 -12.49
CA GLN A 400 12.97 20.84 -11.92
C GLN A 400 11.96 21.59 -11.03
N GLN A 401 10.71 21.75 -11.46
CA GLN A 401 9.66 22.39 -10.66
C GLN A 401 9.36 21.60 -9.36
N ARG A 402 9.34 20.26 -9.43
CA ARG A 402 9.15 19.41 -8.24
C ARG A 402 10.37 19.45 -7.32
N LEU A 403 11.59 19.49 -7.85
CA LEU A 403 12.79 19.73 -7.05
C LEU A 403 12.66 21.02 -6.24
N MET A 404 12.23 22.13 -6.84
CA MET A 404 12.01 23.41 -6.14
C MET A 404 10.96 23.35 -5.02
N LEU A 405 10.00 22.41 -5.08
CA LEU A 405 8.99 22.19 -4.04
C LEU A 405 9.46 21.27 -2.90
N VAL A 406 10.44 20.38 -3.13
CA VAL A 406 10.94 19.42 -2.13
C VAL A 406 12.32 19.77 -1.55
N SER A 407 12.98 20.76 -2.12
CA SER A 407 14.32 21.20 -1.72
C SER A 407 14.33 21.75 -0.30
N LEU A 408 14.97 21.00 0.60
CA LEU A 408 15.25 21.40 1.97
C LEU A 408 16.76 21.35 2.22
N PRO A 409 17.35 22.37 2.86
CA PRO A 409 18.78 22.39 3.11
C PRO A 409 19.22 21.21 4.01
N PRO A 410 20.42 20.64 3.86
CA PRO A 410 20.85 19.40 4.54
C PRO A 410 20.90 19.38 6.08
N SER A 411 20.54 20.49 6.74
CA SER A 411 20.45 20.64 8.20
C SER A 411 19.00 20.78 8.71
N SER A 412 18.00 20.71 7.84
CA SER A 412 16.57 20.79 8.18
C SER A 412 16.11 19.61 9.05
N PRO A 413 15.38 19.84 10.16
CA PRO A 413 14.91 18.77 11.03
C PRO A 413 13.89 17.83 10.36
N GLU A 414 13.18 18.29 9.32
CA GLU A 414 12.28 17.49 8.51
C GLU A 414 12.98 16.32 7.79
N LEU A 415 14.30 16.43 7.58
CA LEU A 415 15.14 15.37 6.99
C LEU A 415 15.49 14.25 7.99
N HIS A 416 14.97 14.31 9.22
CA HIS A 416 14.91 13.15 10.11
C HIS A 416 13.79 12.17 9.72
N ASP A 417 12.79 12.58 8.94
CA ASP A 417 11.85 11.65 8.32
C ASP A 417 12.53 10.93 7.13
N PRO A 418 12.61 9.58 7.13
CA PRO A 418 13.31 8.86 6.08
C PRO A 418 12.71 9.01 4.68
N MET A 419 11.38 9.19 4.57
CA MET A 419 10.76 9.34 3.27
C MET A 419 11.01 10.75 2.72
N ARG A 420 10.84 11.82 3.51
CA ARG A 420 11.23 13.20 3.11
C ARG A 420 12.69 13.26 2.65
N LEU A 421 13.60 12.63 3.40
CA LEU A 421 15.01 12.56 3.01
C LEU A 421 15.20 11.80 1.68
N PHE A 422 14.56 10.65 1.50
CA PHE A 422 14.62 9.90 0.24
C PHE A 422 14.00 10.68 -0.94
N THR A 423 12.85 11.34 -0.75
CA THR A 423 12.19 12.18 -1.76
C THR A 423 13.09 13.34 -2.23
N ASN A 424 13.74 14.05 -1.31
CA ASN A 424 14.65 15.15 -1.64
C ASN A 424 15.91 14.63 -2.38
N MET A 425 16.50 13.52 -1.91
CA MET A 425 17.58 12.85 -2.65
C MET A 425 17.14 12.39 -4.05
N LEU A 426 15.92 11.88 -4.18
CA LEU A 426 15.35 11.37 -5.43
C LEU A 426 15.10 12.50 -6.44
N ALA A 427 14.59 13.66 -6.02
CA ALA A 427 14.38 14.79 -6.91
C ALA A 427 15.70 15.34 -7.48
N ASN A 428 16.74 15.42 -6.63
CA ASN A 428 18.09 15.76 -7.07
C ASN A 428 18.66 14.69 -8.02
N ALA A 429 18.46 13.40 -7.70
CA ALA A 429 18.90 12.29 -8.55
C ALA A 429 18.16 12.25 -9.89
N ALA A 430 16.90 12.68 -9.94
CA ALA A 430 16.11 12.78 -11.16
C ALA A 430 16.69 13.83 -12.12
N VAL A 431 17.13 15.00 -11.64
CA VAL A 431 17.80 16.00 -12.49
C VAL A 431 19.07 15.43 -13.13
N ILE A 432 19.88 14.69 -12.36
CA ILE A 432 21.07 13.99 -12.88
C ILE A 432 20.68 12.90 -13.89
N TRP A 433 19.62 12.14 -13.61
CA TRP A 433 19.13 11.08 -14.48
C TRP A 433 18.73 11.61 -15.86
N PHE A 434 17.92 12.68 -15.89
CA PHE A 434 17.50 13.33 -17.13
C PHE A 434 18.67 13.91 -17.91
N TYR A 435 19.65 14.55 -17.26
CA TYR A 435 20.85 15.05 -17.94
C TYR A 435 21.64 13.92 -18.62
N ASN A 436 21.86 12.79 -17.93
CA ASN A 436 22.57 11.65 -18.50
C ASN A 436 21.87 11.08 -19.76
N ILE A 437 20.54 11.15 -19.84
CA ILE A 437 19.78 10.78 -21.04
C ILE A 437 20.00 11.80 -22.16
N MET A 438 20.01 13.10 -21.86
CA MET A 438 20.29 14.16 -22.84
C MET A 438 21.69 14.01 -23.45
N GLU A 439 22.70 13.73 -22.61
CA GLU A 439 24.09 13.46 -23.01
C GLU A 439 24.19 12.20 -23.88
N THR A 440 23.56 11.09 -23.45
CA THR A 440 23.55 9.81 -24.18
C THR A 440 22.93 9.95 -25.58
N LEU A 441 21.96 10.86 -25.75
CA LEU A 441 21.28 11.13 -27.02
C LEU A 441 21.99 12.16 -27.91
N GLN A 442 23.16 12.67 -27.49
CA GLN A 442 24.00 13.62 -28.25
C GLN A 442 23.23 14.85 -28.77
N VAL A 443 22.35 15.40 -27.93
CA VAL A 443 21.69 16.68 -28.21
C VAL A 443 22.73 17.81 -28.10
N GLU A 444 22.56 18.89 -28.86
CA GLU A 444 23.31 20.12 -28.66
C GLU A 444 22.93 20.69 -27.27
N ILE A 445 23.84 20.52 -26.31
CA ILE A 445 23.71 20.95 -24.91
C ILE A 445 24.65 22.14 -24.71
N ASP A 446 24.10 23.30 -24.36
CA ASP A 446 24.91 24.47 -23.96
C ASP A 446 25.76 24.13 -22.73
N GLU A 447 27.01 24.61 -22.69
CA GLU A 447 27.97 24.26 -21.61
C GLU A 447 27.47 24.62 -20.20
N GLU A 448 26.54 25.57 -20.06
CA GLU A 448 25.93 25.95 -18.78
C GLU A 448 24.90 24.93 -18.23
N ILE A 449 24.36 24.04 -19.08
CA ILE A 449 23.27 23.12 -18.69
C ILE A 449 23.73 22.10 -17.64
N ILE A 450 25.02 21.74 -17.62
CA ILE A 450 25.62 20.82 -16.64
C ILE A 450 25.60 21.38 -15.20
N LEU A 451 25.46 22.71 -15.03
CA LEU A 451 25.51 23.33 -13.69
C LEU A 451 24.37 22.83 -12.79
N VAL A 452 23.17 22.61 -13.33
CA VAL A 452 22.01 22.17 -12.54
C VAL A 452 22.18 20.75 -11.98
N PRO A 453 22.49 19.70 -12.78
CA PRO A 453 22.78 18.37 -12.23
C PRO A 453 24.06 18.34 -11.38
N LEU A 454 25.03 19.23 -11.61
CA LEU A 454 26.19 19.38 -10.73
C LEU A 454 25.81 19.88 -9.33
N TYR A 455 24.98 20.93 -9.23
CA TYR A 455 24.43 21.36 -7.94
C TYR A 455 23.58 20.26 -7.29
N SER A 456 22.76 19.54 -8.05
CA SER A 456 21.99 18.39 -7.53
C SER A 456 22.88 17.26 -7.01
N ALA A 457 24.02 16.99 -7.67
CA ALA A 457 24.98 16.01 -7.20
C ALA A 457 25.63 16.44 -5.87
N TYR A 458 25.96 17.74 -5.71
CA TYR A 458 26.47 18.30 -4.47
C TYR A 458 25.43 18.30 -3.33
N GLU A 459 24.16 18.59 -3.60
CA GLU A 459 23.10 18.48 -2.60
C GLU A 459 22.91 17.04 -2.12
N ILE A 460 23.05 16.02 -2.99
CA ILE A 460 23.07 14.61 -2.57
C ILE A 460 24.24 14.32 -1.60
N VAL A 461 25.42 14.95 -1.77
CA VAL A 461 26.53 14.86 -0.80
C VAL A 461 26.15 15.51 0.54
N GLY A 462 25.36 16.57 0.51
CA GLY A 462 24.75 17.18 1.69
C GLY A 462 23.78 16.23 2.40
N LEU A 463 22.78 15.74 1.69
CA LEU A 463 21.71 14.85 2.16
C LEU A 463 22.23 13.48 2.61
N ALA A 464 23.40 13.04 2.14
CA ALA A 464 24.10 11.87 2.65
C ALA A 464 24.54 12.01 4.12
N LYS A 465 24.73 13.23 4.65
CA LYS A 465 25.25 13.47 6.01
C LYS A 465 24.28 12.97 7.10
N PRO A 466 22.96 13.25 7.05
CA PRO A 466 21.96 12.55 7.85
C PRO A 466 22.08 11.02 7.86
N LEU A 467 22.31 10.37 6.71
CA LEU A 467 22.45 8.91 6.62
C LEU A 467 23.69 8.37 7.36
N THR A 468 24.77 9.16 7.45
CA THR A 468 25.99 8.80 8.22
C THR A 468 25.88 9.07 9.73
N ARG A 469 24.90 9.84 10.17
CA ARG A 469 24.70 10.24 11.58
C ARG A 469 23.58 9.43 12.26
N SER A 470 22.55 9.08 11.49
CA SER A 470 21.42 8.25 11.92
C SER A 470 21.79 6.76 11.91
N SER A 471 20.99 5.93 12.56
CA SER A 471 21.10 4.48 12.39
C SER A 471 20.66 4.09 10.96
N PHE A 472 21.57 3.46 10.20
CA PHE A 472 21.37 3.06 8.80
C PHE A 472 20.13 2.16 8.57
N PHE A 473 19.63 1.53 9.64
CA PHE A 473 18.35 0.82 9.67
C PHE A 473 17.19 1.65 9.13
N LYS A 474 17.09 2.94 9.48
CA LYS A 474 16.01 3.83 9.01
C LYS A 474 16.16 4.28 7.55
N ALA A 475 17.29 4.05 6.89
CA ALA A 475 17.49 4.51 5.51
C ALA A 475 16.58 3.74 4.53
N HIS A 476 16.04 4.44 3.53
CA HIS A 476 15.26 3.81 2.45
C HIS A 476 16.15 2.85 1.65
N ALA A 477 15.61 1.70 1.24
CA ALA A 477 16.40 0.62 0.64
C ALA A 477 17.12 1.02 -0.66
N PHE A 478 16.58 2.01 -1.40
CA PHE A 478 17.18 2.50 -2.63
C PHE A 478 18.09 3.74 -2.46
N SER A 479 18.30 4.26 -1.24
CA SER A 479 19.25 5.35 -1.00
C SER A 479 20.67 5.09 -1.54
N PRO A 480 21.25 3.87 -1.49
CA PRO A 480 22.54 3.57 -2.11
C PRO A 480 22.59 3.82 -3.62
N MET A 481 21.50 3.56 -4.35
CA MET A 481 21.41 3.79 -5.80
C MET A 481 21.52 5.29 -6.13
N LEU A 482 20.89 6.15 -5.32
CA LEU A 482 20.94 7.61 -5.51
C LEU A 482 22.34 8.17 -5.19
N LEU A 483 22.97 7.66 -4.14
CA LEU A 483 24.37 7.98 -3.80
C LEU A 483 25.34 7.51 -4.90
N TYR A 484 25.12 6.32 -5.48
CA TYR A 484 25.89 5.79 -6.60
C TYR A 484 25.73 6.64 -7.86
N LEU A 485 24.51 7.07 -8.21
CA LEU A 485 24.27 7.94 -9.37
C LEU A 485 25.05 9.26 -9.25
N SER A 486 24.96 9.93 -8.10
CA SER A 486 25.75 11.16 -7.82
C SER A 486 27.26 10.89 -7.87
N ALA A 487 27.74 9.82 -7.23
CA ALA A 487 29.16 9.48 -7.21
C ALA A 487 29.70 9.12 -8.61
N LYS A 488 28.92 8.42 -9.44
CA LYS A 488 29.25 8.13 -10.84
C LYS A 488 29.29 9.42 -11.65
N PHE A 489 28.28 10.28 -11.55
CA PHE A 489 28.23 11.57 -12.25
C PHE A 489 29.45 12.43 -11.94
N LEU A 490 29.82 12.58 -10.66
CA LEU A 490 31.01 13.31 -10.24
C LEU A 490 32.33 12.64 -10.67
N LYS A 491 32.39 11.29 -10.75
CA LYS A 491 33.57 10.56 -11.28
C LYS A 491 33.74 10.74 -12.80
N THR A 492 32.63 10.78 -13.55
CA THR A 492 32.64 10.95 -15.02
C THR A 492 33.01 12.38 -15.45
N HIS A 493 32.47 13.40 -14.79
CA HIS A 493 32.64 14.79 -15.23
C HIS A 493 33.83 15.52 -14.56
N ALA A 494 34.66 14.82 -13.77
CA ALA A 494 35.69 15.41 -12.90
C ALA A 494 36.63 16.40 -13.60
N ASP A 495 36.98 16.16 -14.87
CA ASP A 495 37.84 17.05 -15.65
C ASP A 495 37.12 18.35 -16.05
N GLN A 496 35.82 18.28 -16.37
CA GLN A 496 34.97 19.46 -16.63
C GLN A 496 34.66 20.25 -15.35
N LEU A 497 34.59 19.59 -14.18
CA LEU A 497 34.45 20.28 -12.90
C LEU A 497 35.69 21.14 -12.57
N SER A 498 36.88 20.75 -13.05
CA SER A 498 38.16 21.36 -12.67
C SER A 498 38.33 22.83 -13.12
N THR A 499 37.52 23.32 -14.04
CA THR A 499 37.45 24.73 -14.46
C THR A 499 36.46 25.56 -13.63
N CYS A 500 35.47 24.92 -13.00
CA CYS A 500 34.39 25.57 -12.26
C CYS A 500 34.57 25.51 -10.72
N VAL A 501 35.20 24.45 -10.20
CA VAL A 501 35.36 24.17 -8.76
C VAL A 501 36.78 23.65 -8.50
N SER A 502 37.29 23.84 -7.27
CA SER A 502 38.62 23.34 -6.92
C SER A 502 38.64 21.80 -6.90
N ALA A 503 39.51 21.17 -7.70
CA ALA A 503 39.62 19.71 -7.81
C ALA A 503 39.98 18.98 -6.48
N SER A 504 40.33 19.73 -5.43
CA SER A 504 40.42 19.28 -4.04
C SER A 504 39.05 19.00 -3.39
N GLU A 505 38.05 19.83 -3.66
CA GLU A 505 36.71 19.70 -3.07
C GLU A 505 35.93 18.53 -3.67
N ASP A 506 36.07 18.26 -4.96
CA ASP A 506 35.30 17.19 -5.59
C ASP A 506 35.82 15.79 -5.21
N LYS A 507 37.13 15.68 -4.99
CA LYS A 507 37.74 14.50 -4.35
C LYS A 507 37.24 14.30 -2.92
N LEU A 508 37.00 15.38 -2.17
CA LEU A 508 36.41 15.32 -0.84
C LEU A 508 34.93 14.88 -0.90
N LYS A 509 34.12 15.47 -1.81
CA LYS A 509 32.71 15.15 -2.00
C LYS A 509 32.49 13.69 -2.43
N LEU A 510 33.28 13.18 -3.38
CA LEU A 510 33.27 11.77 -3.78
C LEU A 510 33.70 10.85 -2.61
N GLY A 511 34.65 11.31 -1.78
CA GLY A 511 35.03 10.64 -0.53
C GLY A 511 33.88 10.53 0.47
N ASP A 512 33.10 11.59 0.66
CA ASP A 512 31.91 11.60 1.53
C ASP A 512 30.79 10.68 1.00
N LEU A 513 30.57 10.62 -0.32
CA LEU A 513 29.61 9.66 -0.91
C LEU A 513 30.05 8.20 -0.72
N LYS A 514 31.33 7.88 -0.97
CA LYS A 514 31.88 6.55 -0.68
C LYS A 514 31.82 6.22 0.82
N LYS A 515 31.99 7.22 1.70
CA LYS A 515 31.82 7.05 3.16
C LYS A 515 30.36 6.76 3.54
N ALA A 516 29.39 7.43 2.92
CA ALA A 516 27.97 7.16 3.15
C ALA A 516 27.58 5.74 2.72
N LEU A 517 28.01 5.28 1.54
CA LEU A 517 27.82 3.91 1.09
C LEU A 517 28.44 2.88 2.07
N ARG A 518 29.67 3.15 2.56
CA ARG A 518 30.34 2.29 3.57
C ARG A 518 29.63 2.23 4.93
N VAL A 519 28.75 3.18 5.27
CA VAL A 519 27.87 3.10 6.44
C VAL A 519 26.62 2.25 6.11
N LEU A 520 26.01 2.47 4.95
CA LEU A 520 24.79 1.77 4.54
C LEU A 520 24.98 0.26 4.31
N GLN A 521 26.19 -0.18 3.91
CA GLN A 521 26.49 -1.61 3.68
C GLN A 521 26.21 -2.51 4.90
N GLY A 522 26.24 -1.97 6.12
CA GLY A 522 25.93 -2.70 7.36
C GLY A 522 24.48 -3.21 7.46
N GLY A 523 23.58 -2.71 6.60
CA GLY A 523 22.19 -3.17 6.54
C GLY A 523 21.55 -3.01 5.15
N ASN A 524 22.37 -3.05 4.09
CA ASN A 524 21.93 -2.97 2.70
C ASN A 524 23.02 -3.44 1.72
N ASN A 525 22.88 -4.67 1.20
CA ASN A 525 23.86 -5.29 0.30
C ASN A 525 24.11 -4.48 -0.99
N LEU A 526 23.16 -3.68 -1.49
CA LEU A 526 23.42 -2.83 -2.67
C LEU A 526 24.53 -1.80 -2.44
N ALA A 527 24.70 -1.30 -1.22
CA ALA A 527 25.75 -0.33 -0.93
C ALA A 527 27.15 -0.93 -1.06
N MET A 528 27.30 -2.25 -0.91
CA MET A 528 28.54 -2.98 -1.20
C MET A 528 28.77 -3.06 -2.71
N SER A 529 27.80 -3.55 -3.48
CA SER A 529 27.92 -3.67 -4.94
C SER A 529 28.13 -2.32 -5.65
N TYR A 530 27.56 -1.23 -5.14
CA TYR A 530 27.84 0.11 -5.67
C TYR A 530 29.20 0.68 -5.25
N LEU A 531 29.83 0.21 -4.16
CA LEU A 531 31.22 0.56 -3.86
C LEU A 531 32.17 -0.14 -4.82
N GLU A 532 31.94 -1.44 -5.08
CA GLU A 532 32.70 -2.26 -6.04
C GLU A 532 32.66 -1.69 -7.47
N LEU A 533 31.58 -0.99 -7.85
CA LEU A 533 31.43 -0.29 -9.13
C LEU A 533 32.04 1.14 -9.15
N LEU A 534 32.45 1.69 -8.00
CA LEU A 534 32.95 3.07 -7.90
C LEU A 534 34.46 3.16 -7.63
N ASP A 535 35.12 2.11 -7.15
CA ASP A 535 36.58 2.04 -7.05
C ASP A 535 37.19 1.89 -8.47
#